data_AF-A0A1B6DEB1-F1
#
_entry.id   AF-A0A1B6DEB1-F1
#
_cell.length_a   1.000
_cell.length_b   1.000
_cell.length_c   1.000
_cell.angle_alpha   90.00
_cell.angle_beta   90.00
_cell.angle_gamma   90.00
#
_symmetry.space_group_name_H-M   'P 1'
#
loop_
_entity.id
_entity.type
_entity.pdbx_description
1 polymer ?
#
loop_
_entity_poly.entity_id
_entity_poly.type
_entity_poly.pdbx_seq_one_letter_code
_entity_poly.pdbx_strand_id
1 'polypeptide(L)'
;MNVTQQNHHEMARQRWKMLARALHRNQEEKPADDVISVRRISSFGLINLLPMKNSEESPGEEWFDYTIRIGQEMYSLSIRHITQNITPVDLMGFNNTGNICVWPSEEVLAYYILCNPEAFTGKSVLELGGGMTCLAGLLIAKYTNASIICLTDGNVSSIENVQCIINKNGFSKSKVSCS
;
A
#
# COMPACT_ATOMS: atom_id res chain seq x y z
N MET A 1 -21.70 -10.03 38.19
CA MET A 1 -20.96 -9.01 37.41
C MET A 1 -20.74 -9.58 36.01
N ASN A 2 -21.13 -8.84 34.96
CA ASN A 2 -21.24 -9.36 33.60
C ASN A 2 -19.87 -9.59 32.95
N VAL A 3 -19.50 -10.86 32.76
CA VAL A 3 -18.25 -11.32 32.13
C VAL A 3 -18.04 -10.71 30.73
N THR A 4 -19.12 -10.47 29.99
CA THR A 4 -19.09 -9.81 28.66
C THR A 4 -18.64 -8.35 28.71
N GLN A 5 -18.93 -7.63 29.79
CA GLN A 5 -18.57 -6.21 29.95
C GLN A 5 -17.11 -6.05 30.33
N GLN A 6 -16.57 -6.92 31.20
CA GLN A 6 -15.14 -6.98 31.54
C GLN A 6 -14.26 -7.22 30.30
N ASN A 7 -14.67 -8.14 29.43
CA ASN A 7 -13.92 -8.51 28.22
C ASN A 7 -13.82 -7.33 27.21
N HIS A 8 -14.85 -6.50 27.12
CA HIS A 8 -14.84 -5.32 26.24
C HIS A 8 -13.87 -4.23 26.74
N HIS A 9 -13.80 -4.02 28.07
CA HIS A 9 -12.86 -3.07 28.67
C HIS A 9 -11.40 -3.52 28.54
N GLU A 10 -11.13 -4.82 28.60
CA GLU A 10 -9.79 -5.37 28.38
C GLU A 10 -9.32 -5.20 26.94
N MET A 11 -10.16 -5.52 25.95
CA MET A 11 -9.85 -5.29 24.53
C MET A 11 -9.61 -3.80 24.22
N ALA A 12 -10.44 -2.91 24.75
CA ALA A 12 -10.23 -1.48 24.58
C ALA A 12 -8.87 -1.05 25.17
N ARG A 13 -8.54 -1.49 26.39
CA ARG A 13 -7.25 -1.18 27.04
C ARG A 13 -6.06 -1.71 26.23
N GLN A 14 -6.17 -2.90 25.65
CA GLN A 14 -5.14 -3.46 24.77
C GLN A 14 -4.95 -2.61 23.49
N ARG A 15 -6.04 -2.17 22.85
CA ARG A 15 -5.98 -1.24 21.71
C ARG A 15 -5.34 0.10 22.07
N TRP A 16 -5.68 0.67 23.23
CA TRP A 16 -5.06 1.89 23.73
C TRP A 16 -3.56 1.73 24.01
N LYS A 17 -3.12 0.56 24.52
CA LYS A 17 -1.70 0.25 24.67
C LYS A 17 -0.98 0.15 23.32
N MET A 18 -1.60 -0.50 22.34
CA MET A 18 -1.08 -0.58 20.97
C MET A 18 -0.91 0.82 20.36
N LEU A 19 -1.93 1.67 20.49
CA LEU A 19 -1.87 3.05 20.03
C LEU A 19 -0.78 3.86 20.74
N ALA A 20 -0.69 3.75 22.08
CA ALA A 20 0.34 4.42 22.86
C ALA A 20 1.75 3.99 22.41
N ARG A 21 1.98 2.70 22.14
CA ARG A 21 3.25 2.20 21.59
C ARG A 21 3.55 2.80 20.21
N ALA A 22 2.56 2.88 19.32
CA ALA A 22 2.72 3.46 17.99
C ALA A 22 3.10 4.95 18.05
N LEU A 23 2.54 5.69 19.01
CA LEU A 23 2.81 7.12 19.23
C LEU A 23 4.16 7.40 19.91
N HIS A 24 4.67 6.47 20.73
CA HIS A 24 5.90 6.65 21.52
C HIS A 24 7.11 5.88 20.95
N ARG A 25 7.06 5.48 19.68
CA ARG A 25 7.97 4.49 19.09
C ARG A 25 9.46 4.90 19.19
N ASN A 26 10.13 4.39 20.23
CA ASN A 26 11.57 4.11 20.22
C ASN A 26 11.75 2.72 19.58
N GLN A 27 12.70 2.57 18.64
CA GLN A 27 12.81 1.50 17.64
C GLN A 27 12.96 0.04 18.12
N GLU A 28 12.84 -0.31 19.40
CA GLU A 28 13.37 -1.59 19.92
C GLU A 28 12.36 -2.76 20.06
N GLU A 29 11.05 -2.54 20.04
CA GLU A 29 10.09 -3.64 20.27
C GLU A 29 9.34 -4.07 19.00
N LYS A 30 9.71 -5.23 18.45
CA LYS A 30 8.88 -5.93 17.44
C LYS A 30 7.57 -6.38 18.10
N PRO A 31 6.40 -6.05 17.53
CA PRO A 31 5.13 -6.51 18.09
C PRO A 31 5.03 -8.03 17.90
N ALA A 32 4.77 -8.75 18.99
CA ALA A 32 4.31 -10.13 18.93
C ALA A 32 2.97 -10.20 18.16
N ASP A 33 2.67 -11.36 17.56
CA ASP A 33 1.43 -11.62 16.80
C ASP A 33 0.19 -11.13 17.57
N ASP A 34 -0.26 -9.92 17.26
CA ASP A 34 -1.28 -9.23 18.03
C ASP A 34 -2.66 -9.68 17.52
N VAL A 35 -3.26 -10.59 18.28
CA VAL A 35 -4.65 -11.11 18.15
C VAL A 35 -5.71 -9.97 18.11
N ILE A 36 -5.30 -8.74 18.40
CA ILE A 36 -6.13 -7.53 18.48
C ILE A 36 -6.29 -6.83 17.11
N SER A 37 -5.47 -7.16 16.11
CA SER A 37 -5.54 -6.53 14.78
C SER A 37 -6.90 -6.77 14.12
N VAL A 38 -7.52 -5.69 13.64
CA VAL A 38 -8.78 -5.77 12.86
C VAL A 38 -8.52 -6.38 11.48
N ARG A 39 -7.29 -6.29 10.98
CA ARG A 39 -6.87 -6.87 9.70
C ARG A 39 -6.66 -8.38 9.86
N ARG A 40 -7.75 -9.13 9.74
CA ARG A 40 -7.73 -10.61 9.78
C ARG A 40 -7.08 -11.25 8.56
N ILE A 41 -7.10 -10.55 7.43
CA ILE A 41 -6.46 -10.98 6.18
C ILE A 41 -5.46 -9.89 5.78
N SER A 42 -4.17 -10.23 5.83
CA SER A 42 -3.10 -9.35 5.42
C SER A 42 -2.84 -9.39 3.92
N SER A 43 -3.01 -10.55 3.28
CA SER A 43 -2.81 -10.76 1.84
C SER A 43 -3.47 -12.07 1.41
N PHE A 44 -3.74 -12.21 0.11
CA PHE A 44 -4.16 -13.46 -0.55
C PHE A 44 -2.98 -14.26 -1.14
N GLY A 45 -1.74 -13.79 -0.98
CA GLY A 45 -0.55 -14.43 -1.52
C GLY A 45 -0.44 -14.34 -3.05
N LEU A 46 -1.07 -13.33 -3.65
CA LEU A 46 -1.04 -13.09 -5.10
C LEU A 46 0.19 -12.29 -5.52
N ILE A 47 0.74 -11.51 -4.59
CA ILE A 47 1.96 -10.71 -4.79
C ILE A 47 3.05 -11.21 -3.83
N ASN A 48 4.23 -11.49 -4.38
CA ASN A 48 5.44 -11.72 -3.61
C ASN A 48 6.22 -10.41 -3.48
N LEU A 49 6.58 -10.04 -2.25
CA LEU A 49 7.32 -8.82 -1.94
C LEU A 49 8.76 -9.19 -1.55
N LEU A 50 9.74 -8.70 -2.31
CA LEU A 50 11.16 -8.90 -2.02
C LEU A 50 11.85 -7.57 -1.72
N PRO A 51 12.44 -7.38 -0.53
CA PRO A 51 13.20 -6.16 -0.22
C PRO A 51 14.38 -5.98 -1.19
N MET A 52 14.58 -4.76 -1.67
CA MET A 52 15.72 -4.41 -2.52
C MET A 52 16.93 -4.07 -1.64
N LYS A 53 18.08 -4.73 -1.89
CA LYS A 53 19.25 -4.66 -0.99
C LYS A 53 20.10 -3.38 -1.09
N ASN A 54 19.90 -2.55 -2.12
CA ASN A 54 20.89 -1.56 -2.55
C ASN A 54 20.28 -0.20 -2.85
N SER A 55 20.08 0.58 -1.81
CA SER A 55 19.78 1.99 -1.97
C SER A 55 20.29 2.71 -0.74
N GLU A 56 21.03 3.79 -0.99
CA GLU A 56 21.38 4.78 0.02
C GLU A 56 20.08 5.52 0.41
N GLU A 57 19.18 4.80 1.05
CA GLU A 57 17.84 5.25 1.36
C GLU A 57 17.79 5.98 2.70
N SER A 58 16.96 7.02 2.73
CA SER A 58 16.73 7.78 3.95
C SER A 58 16.07 6.87 5.00
N PRO A 59 16.33 7.08 6.30
CA PRO A 59 15.69 6.32 7.35
C PRO A 59 14.16 6.32 7.21
N GLY A 60 13.56 5.13 7.08
CA GLY A 60 12.10 4.97 6.93
C GLY A 60 11.60 4.88 5.49
N GLU A 61 12.47 4.94 4.48
CA GLU A 61 12.13 4.58 3.10
C GLU A 61 12.69 3.19 2.78
N GLU A 62 11.84 2.30 2.26
CA GLU A 62 12.23 0.96 1.84
C GLU A 62 11.64 0.65 0.47
N TRP A 63 12.43 0.02 -0.41
CA TRP A 63 11.92 -0.46 -1.70
C TRP A 63 11.77 -1.96 -1.76
N PHE A 64 10.69 -2.37 -2.42
CA PHE A 64 10.33 -3.76 -2.62
C PHE A 64 10.12 -4.02 -4.10
N ASP A 65 10.59 -5.17 -4.57
CA ASP A 65 10.18 -5.74 -5.84
C ASP A 65 8.89 -6.54 -5.64
N TYR A 66 7.80 -6.04 -6.20
CA TYR A 66 6.49 -6.69 -6.19
C TYR A 66 6.41 -7.60 -7.40
N THR A 67 6.33 -8.91 -7.18
CA THR A 67 6.26 -9.90 -8.26
C THR A 67 4.96 -10.69 -8.25
N ILE A 68 4.34 -10.82 -9.41
CA ILE A 68 3.08 -11.55 -9.62
C ILE A 68 3.30 -12.56 -10.73
N ARG A 69 2.86 -13.81 -10.53
CA ARG A 69 2.97 -14.88 -11.53
C ARG A 69 1.59 -15.34 -11.98
N ILE A 70 1.34 -15.32 -13.28
CA ILE A 70 0.08 -15.79 -13.90
C ILE A 70 0.43 -16.74 -15.04
N GLY A 71 0.14 -18.03 -14.85
CA GLY A 71 0.60 -19.06 -15.77
C GLY A 71 2.13 -19.08 -15.86
N GLN A 72 2.65 -18.84 -17.07
CA GLN A 72 4.08 -18.76 -17.39
C GLN A 72 4.62 -17.32 -17.34
N GLU A 73 3.75 -16.31 -17.30
CA GLU A 73 4.14 -14.91 -17.29
C GLU A 73 4.51 -14.45 -15.88
N MET A 74 5.52 -13.58 -15.81
CA MET A 74 5.98 -12.96 -14.57
C MET A 74 5.95 -11.44 -14.73
N TYR A 75 5.25 -10.80 -13.80
CA TYR A 75 5.12 -9.35 -13.73
C TYR A 75 5.89 -8.85 -12.52
N SER A 76 6.51 -7.68 -12.64
CA SER A 76 7.28 -7.05 -11.57
C SER A 76 7.08 -5.54 -11.53
N LEU A 77 7.17 -4.95 -10.35
CA LEU A 77 7.09 -3.50 -10.17
C LEU A 77 7.86 -3.10 -8.92
N SER A 78 8.73 -2.08 -9.03
CA SER A 78 9.44 -1.55 -7.87
C SER A 78 8.52 -0.62 -7.10
N ILE A 79 8.19 -0.94 -5.86
CA ILE A 79 7.29 -0.16 -5.01
C ILE A 79 8.05 0.38 -3.81
N ARG A 80 7.86 1.66 -3.49
CA ARG A 80 8.42 2.30 -2.29
C ARG A 80 7.42 2.27 -1.15
N HIS A 81 7.84 1.76 0.00
CA HIS A 81 7.13 1.85 1.27
C HIS A 81 7.77 2.98 2.07
N ILE A 82 6.93 3.86 2.61
CA ILE A 82 7.36 4.90 3.55
C ILE A 82 6.82 4.54 4.91
N THR A 83 7.72 4.32 5.86
CA THR A 83 7.39 4.22 7.28
C THR A 83 7.39 5.63 7.87
N GLN A 84 6.20 6.21 8.03
CA GLN A 84 6.06 7.49 8.72
C GLN A 84 5.85 7.29 10.22
N ASN A 85 6.43 8.19 11.02
CA ASN A 85 6.10 8.28 12.45
C ASN A 85 4.70 8.88 12.57
N ILE A 86 3.76 8.10 13.10
CA ILE A 86 2.37 8.53 13.27
C ILE A 86 2.33 9.57 14.40
N THR A 87 1.93 10.80 14.10
CA THR A 87 1.67 11.82 15.12
C THR A 87 0.19 11.83 15.54
N PRO A 88 -0.15 12.39 16.71
CA PRO A 88 -1.55 12.58 17.09
C PRO A 88 -2.36 13.41 16.09
N VAL A 89 -1.73 14.34 15.38
CA VAL A 89 -2.40 15.16 14.35
C VAL A 89 -2.80 14.29 13.17
N ASP A 90 -1.91 13.39 12.75
CA ASP A 90 -2.19 12.46 11.65
C ASP A 90 -3.36 11.53 11.97
N LEU A 91 -3.48 11.10 13.24
CA LEU A 91 -4.59 10.26 13.71
C LEU A 91 -5.95 10.97 13.72
N MET A 92 -5.97 12.30 13.82
CA MET A 92 -7.19 13.09 13.80
C MET A 92 -7.69 13.37 12.37
N GLY A 93 -6.88 13.04 11.34
CA GLY A 93 -7.23 13.19 9.92
C GLY A 93 -8.11 12.06 9.37
N PHE A 94 -8.90 12.37 8.33
CA PHE A 94 -9.81 11.43 7.67
C PHE A 94 -9.14 10.50 6.63
N ASN A 95 -7.84 10.68 6.33
CA ASN A 95 -7.16 10.15 5.13
C ASN A 95 -6.04 9.14 5.43
N ASN A 96 -6.20 8.28 6.45
CA ASN A 96 -5.18 7.29 6.84
C ASN A 96 -5.29 5.92 6.12
N THR A 97 -6.39 5.67 5.41
CA THR A 97 -6.61 4.42 4.68
C THR A 97 -5.73 4.38 3.43
N GLY A 98 -4.75 3.46 3.38
CA GLY A 98 -3.82 3.33 2.24
C GLY A 98 -2.44 3.95 2.47
N ASN A 99 -2.23 4.65 3.59
CA ASN A 99 -0.93 5.20 4.00
C ASN A 99 0.01 4.15 4.62
N ILE A 100 -0.55 2.99 4.98
CA ILE A 100 0.13 1.98 5.80
C ILE A 100 0.60 0.78 4.96
N CYS A 101 -0.18 0.37 3.95
CA CYS A 101 0.10 -0.82 3.16
C CYS A 101 -0.79 -0.91 1.92
N VAL A 102 -0.38 -1.77 0.98
CA VAL A 102 -1.28 -2.30 -0.06
C VAL A 102 -2.37 -3.15 0.61
N TRP A 103 -3.62 -2.86 0.27
CA TRP A 103 -4.78 -3.57 0.81
C TRP A 103 -5.04 -4.87 0.05
N PRO A 104 -5.61 -5.91 0.67
CA PRO A 104 -5.94 -7.15 -0.03
C PRO A 104 -6.86 -6.94 -1.25
N SER A 105 -7.72 -5.92 -1.21
CA SER A 105 -8.57 -5.54 -2.35
C SER A 105 -7.76 -4.99 -3.53
N GLU A 106 -6.74 -4.18 -3.26
CA GLU A 106 -5.83 -3.65 -4.26
C GLU A 106 -4.96 -4.76 -4.84
N GLU A 107 -4.49 -5.69 -4.01
CA GLU A 107 -3.80 -6.91 -4.45
C GLU A 107 -4.66 -7.75 -5.41
N VAL A 108 -5.92 -7.99 -5.08
CA VAL A 108 -6.85 -8.74 -5.94
C VAL A 108 -7.12 -7.99 -7.24
N LEU A 109 -7.29 -6.66 -7.19
CA LEU A 109 -7.48 -5.84 -8.39
C LEU A 109 -6.24 -5.89 -9.30
N ALA A 110 -5.05 -5.77 -8.73
CA ALA A 110 -3.77 -5.91 -9.43
C ALA A 110 -3.68 -7.26 -10.16
N TYR A 111 -4.02 -8.36 -9.49
CA TYR A 111 -4.06 -9.68 -10.09
C TYR A 111 -5.09 -9.77 -11.23
N TYR A 112 -6.31 -9.26 -11.01
CA TYR A 112 -7.38 -9.25 -12.00
C TYR A 112 -6.99 -8.49 -13.27
N ILE A 113 -6.33 -7.34 -13.14
CA ILE A 113 -5.84 -6.54 -14.27
C ILE A 113 -4.91 -7.37 -15.15
N LEU A 114 -3.96 -8.06 -14.53
CA LEU A 114 -2.97 -8.86 -15.25
C LEU A 114 -3.57 -10.14 -15.87
N CYS A 115 -4.66 -10.66 -15.31
CA CYS A 115 -5.46 -11.70 -15.98
C CYS A 115 -6.27 -11.17 -17.18
N ASN A 116 -6.57 -9.88 -17.23
CA ASN A 116 -7.49 -9.28 -18.21
C ASN A 116 -6.88 -8.05 -18.91
N PRO A 117 -5.66 -8.12 -19.47
CA PRO A 117 -4.96 -6.93 -19.98
C PRO A 117 -5.73 -6.25 -21.14
N GLU A 118 -6.42 -7.04 -21.96
CA GLU A 118 -7.20 -6.54 -23.10
C GLU A 118 -8.39 -5.67 -22.69
N ALA A 119 -8.85 -5.76 -21.44
CA ALA A 119 -9.92 -4.91 -20.94
C ALA A 119 -9.53 -3.42 -20.92
N PHE A 120 -8.23 -3.11 -21.01
CA PHE A 120 -7.68 -1.75 -20.89
C PHE A 120 -7.15 -1.19 -22.21
N THR A 121 -7.09 -1.98 -23.28
CA THR A 121 -6.54 -1.58 -24.58
C THR A 121 -7.23 -0.32 -25.11
N GLY A 122 -6.43 0.73 -25.38
CA GLY A 122 -6.88 2.03 -25.92
C GLY A 122 -7.65 2.92 -24.93
N LYS A 123 -7.84 2.50 -23.68
CA LYS A 123 -8.65 3.25 -22.70
C LYS A 123 -7.84 4.28 -21.94
N SER A 124 -8.50 5.35 -21.53
CA SER A 124 -8.03 6.24 -20.48
C SER A 124 -8.53 5.72 -19.13
N VAL A 125 -7.64 5.59 -18.15
CA VAL A 125 -7.91 4.97 -16.85
C VAL A 125 -7.63 5.98 -15.74
N LEU A 126 -8.52 6.03 -14.75
CA LEU A 126 -8.37 6.81 -13.53
C LEU A 126 -8.42 5.86 -12.33
N GLU A 127 -7.37 5.85 -11.51
CA GLU A 127 -7.38 5.20 -10.21
C GLU A 127 -7.68 6.24 -9.13
N LEU A 128 -8.76 6.03 -8.38
CA LEU A 128 -9.22 6.90 -7.30
C LEU A 128 -8.87 6.27 -5.94
N GLY A 129 -8.19 7.02 -5.08
CA GLY A 129 -7.85 6.57 -3.73
C GLY A 129 -6.86 5.41 -3.73
N GLY A 130 -5.84 5.47 -4.60
CA GLY A 130 -4.85 4.41 -4.75
C GLY A 130 -3.82 4.34 -3.61
N GLY A 131 -3.95 5.18 -2.58
CA GLY A 131 -3.05 5.24 -1.44
C GLY A 131 -1.61 5.50 -1.86
N MET A 132 -0.68 4.99 -1.05
CA MET A 132 0.75 5.25 -1.23
C MET A 132 1.33 4.64 -2.50
N THR A 133 0.63 3.74 -3.18
CA THR A 133 1.22 2.97 -4.28
C THR A 133 0.51 3.14 -5.61
N CYS A 134 -0.82 3.26 -5.63
CA CYS A 134 -1.61 3.19 -6.86
C CYS A 134 -1.23 1.95 -7.69
N LEU A 135 -1.15 0.79 -7.03
CA LEU A 135 -0.56 -0.41 -7.59
C LEU A 135 -1.32 -0.87 -8.85
N ALA A 136 -2.64 -0.78 -8.82
CA ALA A 136 -3.50 -1.22 -9.91
C ALA A 136 -3.24 -0.39 -11.17
N GLY A 137 -3.27 0.94 -11.08
CA GLY A 137 -3.02 1.85 -12.18
C GLY A 137 -1.59 1.75 -12.72
N LEU A 138 -0.59 1.56 -11.86
CA LEU A 138 0.79 1.33 -12.31
C LEU A 138 0.95 0.02 -13.09
N LEU A 139 0.29 -1.06 -12.67
CA LEU A 139 0.30 -2.32 -13.42
C LEU A 139 -0.43 -2.19 -14.76
N ILE A 140 -1.56 -1.47 -14.81
CA ILE A 140 -2.23 -1.13 -16.07
C ILE A 140 -1.26 -0.38 -16.99
N ALA A 141 -0.57 0.63 -16.47
CA ALA A 141 0.36 1.43 -17.24
C ALA A 141 1.52 0.61 -17.82
N LYS A 142 2.02 -0.36 -17.05
CA LYS A 142 3.20 -1.17 -17.41
C LYS A 142 2.87 -2.33 -18.33
N TYR A 143 1.75 -3.00 -18.11
CA TYR A 143 1.47 -4.31 -18.70
C TYR A 143 0.23 -4.36 -19.61
N THR A 144 -0.38 -3.22 -19.90
CA THR A 144 -1.51 -3.13 -20.83
C THR A 144 -1.32 -2.04 -21.88
N ASN A 145 -2.14 -2.11 -22.92
CA ASN A 145 -2.19 -1.13 -24.01
C ASN A 145 -3.13 0.05 -23.71
N ALA A 146 -3.31 0.42 -22.44
CA ALA A 146 -4.03 1.63 -22.06
C ALA A 146 -3.35 2.89 -22.62
N SER A 147 -4.16 3.89 -22.97
CA SER A 147 -3.73 5.14 -23.60
C SER A 147 -3.12 6.09 -22.56
N ILE A 148 -3.89 6.44 -21.53
CA ILE A 148 -3.50 7.39 -20.48
C ILE A 148 -3.95 6.83 -19.13
N ILE A 149 -3.12 6.99 -18.11
CA ILE A 149 -3.37 6.57 -16.74
C ILE A 149 -3.22 7.77 -15.81
N CYS A 150 -4.26 8.06 -15.02
CA CYS A 150 -4.24 9.06 -13.97
C CYS A 150 -4.35 8.37 -12.62
N LEU A 151 -3.38 8.58 -11.74
CA LEU A 151 -3.29 7.98 -10.41
C LEU A 151 -3.62 9.05 -9.36
N THR A 152 -4.62 8.83 -8.53
CA THR A 152 -5.09 9.87 -7.61
C THR A 152 -5.35 9.36 -6.20
N ASP A 153 -5.15 10.24 -5.24
CA ASP A 153 -5.42 10.02 -3.83
C ASP A 153 -5.70 11.36 -3.13
N GLY A 154 -6.49 11.33 -2.06
CA GLY A 154 -6.79 12.54 -1.28
C GLY A 154 -5.64 12.98 -0.37
N ASN A 155 -4.58 12.17 -0.24
CA ASN A 155 -3.42 12.48 0.57
C ASN A 155 -2.22 12.89 -0.30
N VAL A 156 -1.72 14.12 -0.08
CA VAL A 156 -0.57 14.67 -0.80
C VAL A 156 0.68 13.81 -0.63
N SER A 157 0.93 13.28 0.57
CA SER A 157 2.09 12.41 0.81
C SER A 157 1.99 11.08 0.06
N SER A 158 0.77 10.57 -0.16
CA SER A 158 0.55 9.41 -1.02
C SER A 158 0.95 9.72 -2.46
N ILE A 159 0.51 10.86 -2.99
CA ILE A 159 0.85 11.29 -4.35
C ILE A 159 2.35 11.57 -4.52
N GLU A 160 3.00 12.19 -3.54
CA GLU A 160 4.45 12.37 -3.53
C GLU A 160 5.17 11.01 -3.59
N ASN A 161 4.66 10.01 -2.86
CA ASN A 161 5.22 8.65 -2.92
C ASN A 161 5.01 8.00 -4.29
N VAL A 162 3.80 8.07 -4.83
CA VAL A 162 3.46 7.56 -6.16
C VAL A 162 4.34 8.21 -7.22
N GLN A 163 4.64 9.50 -7.11
CA GLN A 163 5.53 10.19 -8.04
C GLN A 163 6.96 9.62 -8.02
N CYS A 164 7.48 9.25 -6.84
CA CYS A 164 8.77 8.56 -6.72
C CYS A 164 8.72 7.16 -7.35
N ILE A 165 7.64 6.41 -7.15
CA ILE A 165 7.42 5.09 -7.75
C ILE A 165 7.36 5.19 -9.29
N ILE A 166 6.65 6.19 -9.82
CA ILE A 166 6.57 6.49 -11.25
C ILE A 166 7.98 6.69 -11.82
N ASN A 167 8.78 7.53 -11.15
CA ASN A 167 10.13 7.87 -11.58
C ASN A 167 11.05 6.64 -11.55
N LYS A 168 11.01 5.83 -10.49
CA LYS A 168 11.85 4.62 -10.36
C LYS A 168 11.56 3.58 -11.45
N ASN A 169 10.30 3.44 -11.85
CA ASN A 169 9.90 2.48 -12.88
C ASN A 169 9.97 3.04 -14.31
N GLY A 170 10.38 4.29 -14.49
CA GLY A 170 10.64 4.88 -15.81
C GLY A 170 9.39 5.09 -16.67
N PHE A 171 8.23 5.31 -16.05
CA PHE A 171 7.00 5.57 -16.82
C PHE A 171 7.07 6.89 -17.59
N SER A 172 6.51 6.91 -18.81
CA SER A 172 6.42 8.15 -19.59
C SER A 172 5.43 9.12 -18.97
N LYS A 173 5.83 10.39 -18.81
CA LYS A 173 4.96 11.49 -18.36
C LYS A 173 3.79 11.76 -19.32
N SER A 174 3.89 11.34 -20.58
CA SER A 174 2.77 11.44 -21.53
C SER A 174 1.72 10.34 -21.33
N LYS A 175 2.06 9.26 -20.62
CA LYS A 175 1.21 8.09 -20.39
C LYS A 175 0.66 8.05 -18.96
N VAL A 176 1.47 8.44 -17.97
CA VAL A 176 1.11 8.33 -16.55
C VAL A 176 1.26 9.69 -15.87
N SER A 177 0.22 10.12 -15.16
CA SER A 177 0.22 11.29 -14.28
C SER A 177 -0.32 10.92 -12.89
N CYS A 178 0.07 11.66 -11.87
CA CYS A 178 -0.51 11.54 -10.53
C CYS A 178 -0.89 12.91 -9.95
N SER A 179 -2.00 12.96 -9.19
CA SER A 179 -2.53 14.19 -8.59
C SER A 179 -3.38 13.93 -7.36
#